data_AF-A0ABD5TVF7-F1
#
_entry.id   AF-A0ABD5TVF7-F1
#
_cell.length_a   1.000
_cell.length_b   1.000
_cell.length_c   1.000
_cell.angle_alpha   90.00
_cell.angle_beta   90.00
_cell.angle_gamma   90.00
#
_symmetry.space_group_name_H-M   'P 1'
#
loop_
_entity.id
_entity.type
_entity.pdbx_description
1 polymer ?
#
loop_
_entity_poly.entity_id
_entity_poly.type
_entity_poly.pdbx_seq_one_letter_code
_entity_poly.pdbx_strand_id
1 'polypeptide(L)'
;MEPDSNRSTSSRWENDAEESRLDGQQSRVTTPGCHDGGALLDRRSILKLLGVSSVPVGIGTPVATATAVASDSDTDTGYGAGGYGDDGYGTGPEVSESEEGSLENTILINGIGTTGGTEYEFTVSGSAKRSTYRGASINKADVIDGGHVTGSVTGWQDAFRFSGELETLTVDGDARVSVNGSRIDPDDYDSESTQVLTIVGNGTHSVYEVTASDSIDVINGDDVTIVGTRRAEGTIERGVHRLRLHGKLDDVTFLEGGTQVYLDTRRLDLSE
;
A
#
# COMPACT_ATOMS: atom_id res chain seq x y z
N MET A 1 -38.45 28.22 62.33
CA MET A 1 -38.33 27.16 61.31
C MET A 1 -39.20 27.56 60.14
N GLU A 2 -38.62 27.50 58.95
CA GLU A 2 -39.21 27.60 57.61
C GLU A 2 -39.72 28.97 57.13
N PRO A 3 -39.02 29.52 56.13
CA PRO A 3 -39.64 30.18 55.00
C PRO A 3 -39.22 29.48 53.71
N ASP A 4 -40.16 28.89 52.97
CA ASP A 4 -39.94 28.52 51.57
C ASP A 4 -41.25 28.62 50.79
N SER A 5 -41.28 29.53 49.81
CA SER A 5 -41.53 29.19 48.41
C SER A 5 -41.83 30.45 47.61
N ASN A 6 -40.80 30.85 46.87
CA ASN A 6 -40.84 31.92 45.88
C ASN A 6 -41.77 31.54 44.71
N ARG A 7 -42.38 32.57 44.14
CA ARG A 7 -43.38 32.55 43.07
C ARG A 7 -42.74 33.10 41.79
N SER A 8 -43.22 32.63 40.63
CA SER A 8 -43.13 33.27 39.29
C SER A 8 -41.85 32.94 38.49
N THR A 9 -41.82 32.79 37.16
CA THR A 9 -42.80 32.74 36.04
C THR A 9 -41.97 32.36 34.80
N SER A 10 -42.36 31.33 34.04
CA SER A 10 -42.69 31.37 32.60
C SER A 10 -42.10 32.52 31.77
N SER A 11 -41.29 32.18 30.76
CA SER A 11 -41.10 32.89 29.49
C SER A 11 -40.63 31.84 28.47
N ARG A 12 -41.51 31.29 27.64
CA ARG A 12 -42.21 31.85 26.48
C ARG A 12 -41.28 32.02 25.28
N TRP A 13 -41.43 31.05 24.39
CA TRP A 13 -41.01 31.02 23.01
C TRP A 13 -41.58 32.19 22.22
N GLU A 14 -40.75 32.88 21.45
CA GLU A 14 -41.16 33.65 20.29
C GLU A 14 -40.21 33.31 19.13
N ASN A 15 -40.81 32.66 18.13
CA ASN A 15 -40.24 32.41 16.82
C ASN A 15 -40.43 33.69 16.01
N ASP A 16 -39.35 34.25 15.47
CA ASP A 16 -39.44 35.20 14.37
C ASP A 16 -38.88 34.55 13.10
N ALA A 17 -39.81 34.33 12.18
CA ALA A 17 -39.56 34.05 10.78
C ALA A 17 -39.40 35.39 10.05
N GLU A 18 -38.30 35.58 9.35
CA GLU A 18 -38.22 36.61 8.31
C GLU A 18 -38.01 35.98 6.94
N GLU A 19 -39.03 36.14 6.12
CA GLU A 19 -39.04 35.95 4.68
C GLU A 19 -38.11 36.97 4.00
N SER A 20 -37.39 36.56 2.96
CA SER A 20 -36.86 37.50 1.96
C SER A 20 -36.68 36.85 0.58
N ARG A 21 -37.74 37.04 -0.22
CA ARG A 21 -37.75 37.57 -1.59
C ARG A 21 -37.01 36.84 -2.72
N LEU A 22 -37.86 36.45 -3.67
CA LEU A 22 -37.65 36.19 -5.09
C LEU A 22 -36.99 37.36 -5.84
N ASP A 23 -35.98 37.05 -6.65
CA ASP A 23 -35.71 37.53 -8.02
C ASP A 23 -34.48 36.72 -8.48
N GLY A 24 -34.45 35.99 -9.59
CA GLY A 24 -34.89 36.38 -10.92
C GLY A 24 -33.65 36.52 -11.80
N GLN A 25 -33.18 35.43 -12.42
CA GLN A 25 -32.48 35.47 -13.72
C GLN A 25 -32.25 34.06 -14.28
N GLN A 26 -33.21 33.61 -15.08
CA GLN A 26 -32.94 32.72 -16.20
C GLN A 26 -32.26 33.55 -17.29
N SER A 27 -31.11 33.10 -17.80
CA SER A 27 -30.63 33.53 -19.11
C SER A 27 -30.37 32.33 -19.99
N ARG A 28 -30.99 32.41 -21.16
CA ARG A 28 -31.10 31.42 -22.22
C ARG A 28 -29.75 31.20 -22.91
N VAL A 29 -29.59 29.94 -23.30
CA VAL A 29 -29.02 29.42 -24.55
C VAL A 29 -28.79 30.48 -25.63
N THR A 30 -27.58 30.52 -26.18
CA THR A 30 -27.31 30.86 -27.59
C THR A 30 -26.05 30.13 -28.04
N THR A 31 -26.26 28.99 -28.71
CA THR A 31 -25.36 28.49 -29.74
C THR A 31 -25.69 29.20 -31.05
N PRO A 32 -24.68 29.67 -31.78
CA PRO A 32 -24.52 29.25 -33.18
C PRO A 32 -23.02 29.01 -33.45
N GLY A 33 -22.61 27.95 -34.12
CA GLY A 33 -22.89 27.72 -35.52
C GLY A 33 -21.54 27.54 -36.21
N CYS A 34 -21.39 26.40 -36.88
CA CYS A 34 -20.20 25.95 -37.58
C CYS A 34 -19.61 27.03 -38.51
N HIS A 35 -18.27 27.11 -38.56
CA HIS A 35 -17.53 27.47 -39.77
C HIS A 35 -16.37 26.50 -39.92
N ASP A 36 -16.43 25.75 -41.01
CA ASP A 36 -15.32 25.04 -41.63
C ASP A 36 -14.16 26.00 -41.93
N GLY A 37 -12.93 25.49 -41.78
CA GLY A 37 -11.74 26.23 -42.17
C GLY A 37 -10.47 25.51 -41.76
N GLY A 38 -10.17 24.39 -42.43
CA GLY A 38 -8.88 23.73 -42.31
C GLY A 38 -7.73 24.67 -42.69
N ALA A 39 -6.71 24.71 -41.84
CA ALA A 39 -5.37 25.11 -42.23
C ALA A 39 -4.38 24.16 -41.56
N LEU A 40 -3.88 23.25 -42.38
CA LEU A 40 -2.66 22.50 -42.19
C LEU A 40 -1.53 23.44 -41.72
N LEU A 41 -0.97 23.19 -40.54
CA LEU A 41 0.41 23.58 -40.28
C LEU A 41 1.26 22.34 -40.42
N ASP A 42 1.72 22.19 -41.66
CA ASP A 42 2.76 21.27 -42.09
C ASP A 42 4.07 21.56 -41.35
N ARG A 43 4.82 20.47 -41.23
CA ARG A 43 6.15 20.32 -40.67
C ARG A 43 7.14 21.19 -41.45
N ARG A 44 8.02 21.88 -40.73
CA ARG A 44 9.47 22.07 -41.02
C ARG A 44 9.96 23.33 -40.30
N SER A 45 10.91 23.17 -39.38
CA SER A 45 12.03 24.11 -39.10
C SER A 45 12.66 23.79 -37.74
N ILE A 46 13.98 23.74 -37.48
CA ILE A 46 15.22 23.81 -38.25
C ILE A 46 16.26 22.99 -37.46
N LEU A 47 17.03 22.18 -38.17
CA LEU A 47 18.25 21.50 -37.73
C LEU A 47 19.27 22.55 -37.22
N LYS A 48 19.79 22.40 -36.00
CA LYS A 48 21.05 23.06 -35.61
C LYS A 48 21.98 22.04 -34.99
N LEU A 49 22.64 21.32 -35.89
CA LEU A 49 23.87 20.57 -35.67
C LEU A 49 25.03 21.57 -35.62
N LEU A 50 25.89 21.48 -34.59
CA LEU A 50 27.36 21.53 -34.64
C LEU A 50 27.90 21.76 -33.23
N GLY A 51 28.76 20.83 -32.78
CA GLY A 51 29.47 20.93 -31.49
C GLY A 51 30.11 19.62 -31.08
N VAL A 52 30.90 19.01 -31.98
CA VAL A 52 31.81 17.91 -31.65
C VAL A 52 32.99 18.44 -30.83
N SER A 53 33.26 17.84 -29.67
CA SER A 53 34.62 17.78 -29.15
C SER A 53 34.86 16.39 -28.56
N SER A 54 36.05 15.91 -28.89
CA SER A 54 36.58 14.55 -28.85
C SER A 54 36.94 14.01 -27.46
N VAL A 55 36.96 12.69 -27.40
CA VAL A 55 37.40 11.75 -26.34
C VAL A 55 38.86 11.97 -25.91
N PRO A 56 39.33 11.41 -24.77
CA PRO A 56 39.88 10.05 -24.85
C PRO A 56 39.54 9.10 -23.68
N VAL A 57 39.48 7.83 -24.06
CA VAL A 57 39.48 6.61 -23.25
C VAL A 57 40.83 6.48 -22.55
N GLY A 58 40.82 6.32 -21.22
CA GLY A 58 41.98 5.94 -20.43
C GLY A 58 41.98 4.43 -20.14
N ILE A 59 42.67 3.67 -20.98
CA ILE A 59 43.14 2.30 -20.68
C ILE A 59 44.46 2.43 -19.92
N GLY A 60 44.54 1.85 -18.72
CA GLY A 60 45.71 1.94 -17.85
C GLY A 60 45.87 0.69 -17.01
N THR A 61 46.32 -0.40 -17.64
CA THR A 61 46.89 -1.58 -17.00
C THR A 61 48.23 -1.22 -16.35
N PRO A 62 48.51 -1.60 -15.09
CA PRO A 62 49.88 -1.81 -14.66
C PRO A 62 50.26 -3.27 -14.87
N VAL A 63 51.03 -3.53 -15.93
CA VAL A 63 51.95 -4.66 -16.01
C VAL A 63 53.11 -4.38 -15.06
N ALA A 64 53.26 -5.19 -14.02
CA ALA A 64 54.52 -5.32 -13.29
C ALA A 64 55.26 -6.53 -13.85
N THR A 65 56.48 -6.30 -14.37
CA THR A 65 57.41 -7.33 -14.81
C THR A 65 58.76 -7.11 -14.13
N ALA A 66 59.44 -8.24 -13.90
CA ALA A 66 60.79 -8.46 -13.38
C ALA A 66 60.89 -8.47 -11.84
N THR A 67 61.38 -9.54 -11.23
CA THR A 67 62.71 -10.11 -11.49
C THR A 67 62.80 -11.58 -11.10
N ALA A 68 63.48 -12.36 -11.94
CA ALA A 68 63.84 -13.75 -11.72
C ALA A 68 64.94 -13.90 -10.66
N VAL A 69 64.81 -14.93 -9.83
CA VAL A 69 65.96 -15.64 -9.24
C VAL A 69 65.65 -17.13 -9.31
N ALA A 70 66.45 -17.83 -10.09
CA ALA A 70 66.52 -19.28 -10.13
C ALA A 70 67.22 -19.79 -8.87
N SER A 71 66.77 -20.94 -8.37
CA SER A 71 67.62 -21.87 -7.63
C SER A 71 67.06 -23.27 -7.84
N ASP A 72 67.87 -24.06 -8.54
CA ASP A 72 67.80 -25.52 -8.65
C ASP A 72 67.67 -26.18 -7.28
N SER A 73 66.98 -27.32 -7.23
CA SER A 73 67.63 -28.59 -6.89
C SER A 73 66.61 -29.72 -6.88
N ASP A 74 66.86 -30.71 -7.73
CA ASP A 74 66.24 -32.02 -7.74
C ASP A 74 66.19 -32.67 -6.34
N THR A 75 65.11 -33.38 -6.04
CA THR A 75 65.26 -34.70 -5.41
C THR A 75 64.12 -35.62 -5.78
N ASP A 76 64.55 -36.64 -6.50
CA ASP A 76 63.92 -37.89 -6.88
C ASP A 76 63.63 -38.79 -5.65
N THR A 77 62.77 -39.78 -5.92
CA THR A 77 62.48 -41.03 -5.19
C THR A 77 61.38 -41.03 -4.14
N GLY A 78 60.44 -41.97 -4.32
CA GLY A 78 59.78 -42.61 -3.18
C GLY A 78 58.41 -43.22 -3.45
N TYR A 79 58.33 -44.34 -4.15
CA TYR A 79 57.23 -45.30 -3.94
C TYR A 79 57.29 -45.82 -2.50
N GLY A 80 56.20 -45.70 -1.75
CA GLY A 80 56.09 -46.20 -0.38
C GLY A 80 54.64 -46.43 0.02
N ALA A 81 54.30 -47.69 0.24
CA ALA A 81 52.97 -48.19 0.55
C ALA A 81 52.54 -47.96 2.01
N GLY A 82 51.22 -47.94 2.22
CA GLY A 82 50.58 -48.44 3.43
C GLY A 82 50.17 -47.40 4.47
N GLY A 83 48.86 -47.34 4.73
CA GLY A 83 48.29 -46.63 5.88
C GLY A 83 46.77 -46.68 5.85
N TYR A 84 46.18 -47.72 6.44
CA TYR A 84 44.78 -47.72 6.84
C TYR A 84 44.61 -46.64 7.92
N GLY A 85 43.65 -45.73 7.71
CA GLY A 85 43.35 -44.62 8.59
C GLY A 85 41.90 -44.18 8.37
N ASP A 86 40.99 -45.03 8.84
CA ASP A 86 39.67 -44.72 9.39
C ASP A 86 39.39 -43.23 9.65
N ASP A 87 38.80 -42.56 8.65
CA ASP A 87 38.37 -41.18 8.71
C ASP A 87 36.86 -41.05 8.41
N GLY A 88 36.11 -40.96 9.52
CA GLY A 88 35.08 -39.94 9.67
C GLY A 88 33.90 -39.98 8.72
N TYR A 89 32.93 -40.86 9.00
CA TYR A 89 31.53 -40.51 8.74
C TYR A 89 31.10 -39.41 9.72
N GLY A 90 31.62 -38.21 9.50
CA GLY A 90 30.94 -37.00 9.93
C GLY A 90 29.70 -36.89 9.06
N THR A 91 28.62 -37.55 9.48
CA THR A 91 27.28 -37.08 9.18
C THR A 91 27.24 -35.65 9.71
N GLY A 92 27.58 -34.70 8.84
CA GLY A 92 27.26 -33.30 9.07
C GLY A 92 25.78 -33.24 9.43
N PRO A 93 25.37 -32.31 10.32
CA PRO A 93 23.97 -32.17 10.61
C PRO A 93 23.28 -32.01 9.25
N GLU A 94 22.41 -32.96 8.91
CA GLU A 94 21.38 -32.76 7.91
C GLU A 94 20.80 -31.41 8.35
N VAL A 95 21.10 -30.36 7.59
CA VAL A 95 20.41 -29.10 7.75
C VAL A 95 18.97 -29.52 7.51
N SER A 96 18.21 -29.64 8.60
CA SER A 96 16.77 -29.71 8.54
C SER A 96 16.42 -28.45 7.78
N GLU A 97 16.16 -28.60 6.47
CA GLU A 97 15.49 -27.61 5.66
C GLU A 97 14.36 -27.16 6.56
N SER A 98 14.53 -25.96 7.13
CA SER A 98 13.59 -25.41 8.11
C SER A 98 12.26 -25.60 7.46
N GLU A 99 11.33 -26.33 8.09
CA GLU A 99 10.10 -26.72 7.43
C GLU A 99 9.42 -25.46 6.92
N GLU A 100 9.68 -25.17 5.66
CA GLU A 100 9.19 -23.98 5.02
C GLU A 100 7.77 -24.36 4.72
N GLY A 101 6.87 -23.86 5.56
CA GLY A 101 5.45 -23.89 5.26
C GLY A 101 5.29 -23.57 3.80
N SER A 102 4.58 -24.44 3.07
CA SER A 102 4.45 -24.37 1.62
C SER A 102 4.17 -22.93 1.19
N LEU A 103 5.08 -22.34 0.41
CA LEU A 103 4.92 -20.98 -0.12
C LEU A 103 3.94 -21.01 -1.29
N GLU A 104 2.67 -21.23 -0.94
CA GLU A 104 1.57 -21.47 -1.87
C GLU A 104 1.18 -20.20 -2.65
N ASN A 105 1.34 -19.04 -2.02
CA ASN A 105 0.94 -17.76 -2.59
C ASN A 105 2.05 -17.12 -3.41
N THR A 106 1.66 -16.31 -4.38
CA THR A 106 2.60 -15.54 -5.24
C THR A 106 2.15 -14.11 -5.32
N ILE A 107 3.07 -13.18 -5.16
CA ILE A 107 2.89 -11.78 -5.51
C ILE A 107 3.80 -11.44 -6.70
N LEU A 108 3.26 -10.68 -7.66
CA LEU A 108 3.97 -10.18 -8.83
C LEU A 108 3.79 -8.66 -8.90
N ILE A 109 4.91 -7.95 -8.90
CA ILE A 109 5.00 -6.51 -9.06
C ILE A 109 5.50 -6.24 -10.49
N ASN A 110 4.65 -5.62 -11.30
CA ASN A 110 4.88 -5.46 -12.72
C ASN A 110 5.08 -3.99 -13.10
N GLY A 111 6.35 -3.59 -13.27
CA GLY A 111 6.74 -2.28 -13.79
C GLY A 111 6.89 -2.22 -15.32
N ILE A 112 6.48 -3.26 -16.07
CA ILE A 112 6.56 -3.21 -17.54
C ILE A 112 5.53 -2.21 -18.08
N GLY A 113 6.00 -1.29 -18.91
CA GLY A 113 5.18 -0.26 -19.56
C GLY A 113 4.77 0.89 -18.63
N THR A 114 5.41 1.03 -17.46
CA THR A 114 5.29 2.21 -16.61
C THR A 114 6.33 3.27 -16.98
N THR A 115 6.09 4.52 -16.57
CA THR A 115 7.06 5.61 -16.75
C THR A 115 7.73 5.88 -15.41
N GLY A 116 9.01 5.55 -15.28
CA GLY A 116 9.77 5.76 -14.04
C GLY A 116 9.93 4.50 -13.19
N GLY A 117 10.58 4.66 -12.04
CA GLY A 117 10.75 3.61 -11.05
C GLY A 117 9.53 3.53 -10.14
N THR A 118 9.27 2.34 -9.61
CA THR A 118 8.28 2.11 -8.57
C THR A 118 8.95 1.42 -7.41
N GLU A 119 8.84 2.01 -6.24
CA GLU A 119 9.26 1.41 -4.97
C GLU A 119 8.07 0.66 -4.37
N TYR A 120 8.33 -0.47 -3.73
CA TYR A 120 7.29 -1.23 -3.06
C TYR A 120 7.79 -1.80 -1.74
N GLU A 121 6.86 -1.93 -0.81
CA GLU A 121 7.03 -2.58 0.48
C GLU A 121 5.80 -3.43 0.79
N PHE A 122 5.99 -4.64 1.30
CA PHE A 122 4.87 -5.47 1.74
C PHE A 122 5.24 -6.37 2.92
N THR A 123 4.23 -6.72 3.70
CA THR A 123 4.33 -7.68 4.82
C THR A 123 3.36 -8.82 4.62
N VAL A 124 3.79 -10.04 4.92
CA VAL A 124 2.94 -11.23 4.98
C VAL A 124 2.99 -11.86 6.37
N SER A 125 1.92 -12.57 6.75
CA SER A 125 1.84 -13.24 8.05
C SER A 125 2.78 -14.47 8.17
N GLY A 126 3.29 -14.97 7.04
CA GLY A 126 4.25 -16.07 6.98
C GLY A 126 5.65 -15.62 6.55
N SER A 127 6.28 -16.42 5.69
CA SER A 127 7.62 -16.14 5.15
C SER A 127 7.53 -15.82 3.66
N ALA A 128 8.43 -14.97 3.15
CA ALA A 128 8.53 -14.63 1.74
C ALA A 128 9.88 -15.04 1.13
N LYS A 129 9.88 -15.37 -0.17
CA LYS A 129 11.08 -15.66 -0.97
C LYS A 129 10.96 -15.12 -2.38
N ARG A 130 12.08 -14.72 -2.98
CA ARG A 130 12.13 -14.30 -4.39
C ARG A 130 11.72 -15.45 -5.32
N SER A 131 11.09 -15.11 -6.43
CA SER A 131 10.60 -16.05 -7.43
C SER A 131 10.82 -15.52 -8.83
N THR A 132 11.00 -16.43 -9.78
CA THR A 132 11.04 -16.12 -11.22
C THR A 132 9.67 -16.24 -11.89
N TYR A 133 8.59 -16.21 -11.11
CA TYR A 133 7.22 -16.35 -11.62
C TYR A 133 6.96 -15.37 -12.76
N ARG A 134 6.41 -15.89 -13.87
CA ARG A 134 6.16 -15.13 -15.12
C ARG A 134 7.38 -14.41 -15.71
N GLY A 135 8.58 -14.91 -15.45
CA GLY A 135 9.82 -14.32 -15.98
C GLY A 135 10.31 -13.11 -15.17
N ALA A 136 9.81 -12.96 -13.94
CA ALA A 136 10.32 -11.96 -13.01
C ALA A 136 11.81 -12.14 -12.73
N SER A 137 12.47 -11.02 -12.46
CA SER A 137 13.89 -10.97 -12.16
C SER A 137 14.14 -11.37 -10.70
N ILE A 138 15.30 -11.98 -10.44
CA ILE A 138 15.80 -12.14 -9.08
C ILE A 138 16.78 -11.01 -8.83
N ASN A 139 16.33 -9.97 -8.12
CA ASN A 139 17.17 -8.84 -7.78
C ASN A 139 17.73 -8.98 -6.37
N LYS A 140 19.06 -8.92 -6.24
CA LYS A 140 19.73 -8.97 -4.92
C LYS A 140 19.61 -7.65 -4.14
N ALA A 141 19.19 -6.57 -4.80
CA ALA A 141 18.95 -5.28 -4.16
C ALA A 141 17.66 -5.26 -3.33
N ASP A 142 16.68 -6.11 -3.66
CA ASP A 142 15.50 -6.29 -2.82
C ASP A 142 15.95 -6.75 -1.44
N VAL A 143 15.23 -6.37 -0.39
CA VAL A 143 15.47 -6.87 0.97
C VAL A 143 14.32 -7.77 1.36
N ILE A 144 14.64 -8.91 1.96
CA ILE A 144 13.65 -9.83 2.54
C ILE A 144 14.11 -10.12 3.96
N ASP A 145 13.26 -9.83 4.93
CA ASP A 145 13.44 -10.19 6.33
C ASP A 145 12.18 -10.92 6.83
N GLY A 146 12.23 -12.26 6.82
CA GLY A 146 11.07 -13.09 7.12
C GLY A 146 9.92 -12.88 6.13
N GLY A 147 8.84 -12.25 6.61
CA GLY A 147 7.65 -11.88 5.82
C GLY A 147 7.68 -10.46 5.27
N HIS A 148 8.68 -9.64 5.63
CA HIS A 148 8.78 -8.25 5.18
C HIS A 148 9.67 -8.14 3.95
N VAL A 149 9.20 -7.47 2.91
CA VAL A 149 9.91 -7.33 1.63
C VAL A 149 9.89 -5.88 1.17
N THR A 150 11.05 -5.36 0.79
CA THR A 150 11.19 -4.06 0.11
C THR A 150 11.95 -4.22 -1.20
N GLY A 151 11.59 -3.43 -2.21
CA GLY A 151 12.27 -3.48 -3.50
C GLY A 151 11.82 -2.38 -4.46
N SER A 152 12.30 -2.47 -5.69
CA SER A 152 11.92 -1.51 -6.74
C SER A 152 11.96 -2.12 -8.14
N VAL A 153 11.03 -1.70 -8.98
CA VAL A 153 10.95 -2.05 -10.40
C VAL A 153 11.09 -0.82 -11.29
N THR A 154 11.82 -0.91 -12.40
CA THR A 154 11.90 0.18 -13.40
C THR A 154 11.86 -0.39 -14.83
N GLY A 155 10.68 -0.75 -15.31
CA GLY A 155 10.54 -1.39 -16.62
C GLY A 155 10.79 -2.90 -16.65
N TRP A 156 10.86 -3.54 -15.48
CA TRP A 156 10.90 -5.00 -15.32
C TRP A 156 9.85 -5.47 -14.29
N GLN A 157 9.89 -6.75 -13.96
CA GLN A 157 8.98 -7.38 -12.99
C GLN A 157 9.78 -8.07 -11.91
N ASP A 158 9.27 -8.01 -10.69
CA ASP A 158 9.75 -8.78 -9.55
C ASP A 158 8.61 -9.65 -9.01
N ALA A 159 8.94 -10.85 -8.54
CA ALA A 159 7.95 -11.77 -7.99
C ALA A 159 8.47 -12.46 -6.74
N PHE A 160 7.54 -12.77 -5.84
CA PHE A 160 7.83 -13.44 -4.58
C PHE A 160 6.82 -14.54 -4.33
N ARG A 161 7.27 -15.65 -3.75
CA ARG A 161 6.44 -16.70 -3.18
C ARG A 161 6.35 -16.47 -1.68
N PHE A 162 5.17 -16.66 -1.11
CA PHE A 162 4.98 -16.49 0.32
C PHE A 162 3.97 -17.50 0.88
N SER A 163 4.04 -17.72 2.20
CA SER A 163 3.03 -18.44 2.98
C SER A 163 2.19 -17.46 3.79
N GLY A 164 0.99 -17.86 4.18
CA GLY A 164 0.06 -16.99 4.92
C GLY A 164 -0.62 -15.95 4.03
N GLU A 165 -1.02 -14.83 4.63
CA GLU A 165 -1.82 -13.78 3.99
C GLU A 165 -0.98 -12.51 3.76
N LEU A 166 -1.36 -11.72 2.77
CA LEU A 166 -0.79 -10.37 2.55
C LEU A 166 -1.44 -9.41 3.54
N GLU A 167 -0.64 -8.83 4.43
CA GLU A 167 -1.12 -7.95 5.51
C GLU A 167 -1.04 -6.47 5.13
N THR A 168 0.12 -6.04 4.62
CA THR A 168 0.35 -4.66 4.17
C THR A 168 1.00 -4.65 2.80
N LEU A 169 0.70 -3.62 2.01
CA LEU A 169 1.32 -3.37 0.73
C LEU A 169 1.28 -1.87 0.42
N THR A 170 2.44 -1.29 0.20
CA THR A 170 2.61 0.09 -0.27
C THR A 170 3.35 0.06 -1.59
N VAL A 171 2.89 0.86 -2.55
CA VAL A 171 3.48 0.98 -3.88
C VAL A 171 3.58 2.45 -4.24
N ASP A 172 4.80 2.98 -4.34
CA ASP A 172 5.05 4.34 -4.79
C ASP A 172 5.43 4.33 -6.28
N GLY A 173 4.43 4.47 -7.14
CA GLY A 173 4.58 4.55 -8.59
C GLY A 173 3.50 3.78 -9.36
N ASP A 174 3.71 3.63 -10.66
CA ASP A 174 2.67 3.11 -11.59
C ASP A 174 2.67 1.56 -11.73
N ALA A 175 3.48 0.83 -10.96
CA ALA A 175 3.56 -0.63 -11.09
C ALA A 175 2.22 -1.31 -10.76
N ARG A 176 1.91 -2.38 -11.50
CA ARG A 176 0.69 -3.16 -11.28
C ARG A 176 1.02 -4.34 -10.37
N VAL A 177 0.24 -4.56 -9.32
CA VAL A 177 0.41 -5.68 -8.41
C VAL A 177 -0.65 -6.76 -8.64
N SER A 178 -0.25 -8.03 -8.54
CA SER A 178 -1.16 -9.16 -8.55
C SER A 178 -0.76 -10.22 -7.53
N VAL A 179 -1.75 -10.78 -6.84
CA VAL A 179 -1.60 -11.90 -5.91
C VAL A 179 -2.29 -13.12 -6.51
N ASN A 180 -1.58 -14.23 -6.61
CA ASN A 180 -2.05 -15.48 -7.21
C ASN A 180 -2.61 -15.31 -8.64
N GLY A 181 -2.08 -14.32 -9.37
CA GLY A 181 -2.52 -13.96 -10.73
C GLY A 181 -3.74 -13.05 -10.80
N SER A 182 -4.40 -12.75 -9.69
CA SER A 182 -5.47 -11.77 -9.58
C SER A 182 -4.89 -10.38 -9.31
N ARG A 183 -5.32 -9.38 -10.07
CA ARG A 183 -4.90 -7.99 -9.85
C ARG A 183 -5.54 -7.47 -8.56
N ILE A 184 -4.73 -6.81 -7.73
CA ILE A 184 -5.17 -6.12 -6.52
C ILE A 184 -4.91 -4.61 -6.65
N ASP A 185 -5.57 -3.84 -5.80
CA ASP A 185 -5.28 -2.42 -5.60
C ASP A 185 -4.37 -2.27 -4.36
N PRO A 186 -3.16 -1.70 -4.46
CA PRO A 186 -2.30 -1.48 -3.30
C PRO A 186 -2.97 -0.66 -2.19
N ASP A 187 -3.84 0.28 -2.55
CA ASP A 187 -4.54 1.15 -1.59
C ASP A 187 -5.46 0.36 -0.64
N ASP A 188 -5.83 -0.89 -0.99
CA ASP A 188 -6.58 -1.79 -0.11
C ASP A 188 -5.76 -2.30 1.09
N TYR A 189 -4.44 -2.11 1.08
CA TYR A 189 -3.47 -2.67 2.02
C TYR A 189 -2.52 -1.63 2.62
N ASP A 190 -2.77 -0.34 2.38
CA ASP A 190 -2.00 0.73 2.99
C ASP A 190 -2.37 0.87 4.48
N SER A 191 -1.49 0.39 5.36
CA SER A 191 -1.67 0.46 6.81
C SER A 191 -1.61 1.89 7.35
N GLU A 192 -1.00 2.82 6.60
CA GLU A 192 -0.88 4.23 6.98
C GLU A 192 -2.08 5.06 6.51
N SER A 193 -3.02 4.45 5.78
CA SER A 193 -4.21 5.15 5.31
C SER A 193 -5.10 5.55 6.47
N THR A 194 -5.60 6.79 6.44
CA THR A 194 -6.57 7.29 7.42
C THR A 194 -7.88 7.59 6.73
N GLN A 195 -8.98 6.98 7.19
CA GLN A 195 -10.32 7.15 6.61
C GLN A 195 -11.28 7.74 7.65
N VAL A 196 -12.28 8.50 7.20
CA VAL A 196 -13.32 9.05 8.08
C VAL A 196 -14.64 8.34 7.84
N LEU A 197 -15.07 7.53 8.80
CA LEU A 197 -16.40 6.93 8.82
C LEU A 197 -17.40 7.95 9.39
N THR A 198 -18.44 8.27 8.62
CA THR A 198 -19.53 9.14 9.04
C THR A 198 -20.84 8.37 9.10
N ILE A 199 -21.47 8.33 10.29
CA ILE A 199 -22.75 7.67 10.53
C ILE A 199 -23.77 8.77 10.81
N VAL A 200 -24.83 8.84 10.00
CA VAL A 200 -25.83 9.92 10.08
C VAL A 200 -27.15 9.35 10.57
N GLY A 201 -27.64 9.78 11.73
CA GLY A 201 -28.91 9.31 12.28
C GLY A 201 -30.11 9.82 11.48
N ASN A 202 -31.08 8.93 11.22
CA ASN A 202 -32.28 9.22 10.42
C ASN A 202 -33.57 9.38 11.26
N GLY A 203 -33.47 9.37 12.58
CA GLY A 203 -34.58 9.36 13.53
C GLY A 203 -34.95 7.97 14.06
N THR A 204 -34.33 6.91 13.57
CA THR A 204 -34.49 5.53 14.09
C THR A 204 -33.39 5.24 15.10
N HIS A 205 -33.74 4.75 16.28
CA HIS A 205 -32.76 4.27 17.25
C HIS A 205 -31.95 3.14 16.62
N SER A 206 -30.66 3.36 16.46
CA SER A 206 -29.77 2.41 15.79
C SER A 206 -28.56 2.15 16.67
N VAL A 207 -28.26 0.87 16.91
CA VAL A 207 -27.08 0.42 17.63
C VAL A 207 -26.14 -0.20 16.61
N TYR A 208 -24.90 0.24 16.59
CA TYR A 208 -23.93 -0.21 15.61
C TYR A 208 -22.60 -0.56 16.24
N GLU A 209 -21.84 -1.31 15.46
CA GLU A 209 -20.51 -1.78 15.75
C GLU A 209 -19.64 -1.55 14.52
N VAL A 210 -18.42 -1.07 14.75
CA VAL A 210 -17.44 -0.78 13.72
C VAL A 210 -16.15 -1.50 14.07
N THR A 211 -15.53 -2.15 13.08
CA THR A 211 -14.18 -2.69 13.19
C THR A 211 -13.27 -2.14 12.10
N ALA A 212 -12.02 -1.88 12.45
CA ALA A 212 -10.97 -1.42 11.55
C ALA A 212 -9.73 -2.30 11.65
N SER A 213 -8.89 -2.25 10.63
CA SER A 213 -7.71 -3.11 10.55
C SER A 213 -6.63 -2.74 11.59
N ASP A 214 -6.50 -1.46 11.96
CA ASP A 214 -5.52 -1.01 12.96
C ASP A 214 -6.17 -0.36 14.19
N SER A 215 -6.63 0.89 14.08
CA SER A 215 -7.13 1.64 15.24
C SER A 215 -8.26 2.62 14.91
N ILE A 216 -9.04 3.00 15.93
CA ILE A 216 -10.19 3.90 15.78
C ILE A 216 -10.13 5.04 16.81
N ASP A 217 -10.23 6.28 16.32
CA ASP A 217 -10.43 7.48 17.13
C ASP A 217 -11.82 8.08 16.91
N VAL A 218 -12.46 8.55 17.99
CA VAL A 218 -13.72 9.30 17.88
C VAL A 218 -13.43 10.76 17.56
N ILE A 219 -13.91 11.24 16.40
CA ILE A 219 -13.89 12.69 16.06
C ILE A 219 -15.14 13.37 16.61
N ASN A 220 -16.30 12.72 16.47
CA ASN A 220 -17.59 13.23 16.94
C ASN A 220 -18.53 12.06 17.26
N GLY A 221 -19.26 12.13 18.36
CA GLY A 221 -20.20 11.10 18.78
C GLY A 221 -20.01 10.76 20.25
N ASP A 222 -20.73 11.49 21.10
CA ASP A 222 -20.65 11.34 22.56
C ASP A 222 -21.15 9.95 23.01
N ASP A 223 -22.05 9.35 22.23
CA ASP A 223 -22.62 8.00 22.44
C ASP A 223 -21.81 6.91 21.73
N VAL A 224 -20.50 7.13 21.48
CA VAL A 224 -19.57 6.14 20.92
C VAL A 224 -18.54 5.71 21.97
N THR A 225 -18.38 4.41 22.15
CA THR A 225 -17.38 3.81 23.02
C THR A 225 -16.41 2.97 22.21
N ILE A 226 -15.11 3.22 22.35
CA ILE A 226 -14.07 2.35 21.78
C ILE A 226 -13.93 1.11 22.67
N VAL A 227 -14.10 -0.08 22.09
CA VAL A 227 -14.00 -1.38 22.76
C VAL A 227 -12.73 -2.09 22.27
N GLY A 228 -11.59 -1.76 22.87
CA GLY A 228 -10.26 -2.24 22.44
C GLY A 228 -9.52 -1.18 21.64
N THR A 229 -8.75 -1.57 20.61
CA THR A 229 -8.04 -0.62 19.73
C THR A 229 -8.72 -0.45 18.38
N ARG A 230 -9.24 -1.55 17.83
CA ARG A 230 -9.76 -1.65 16.45
C ARG A 230 -11.27 -1.77 16.35
N ARG A 231 -11.99 -1.56 17.46
CA ARG A 231 -13.44 -1.73 17.52
C ARG A 231 -14.10 -0.61 18.28
N ALA A 232 -15.23 -0.14 17.76
CA ALA A 232 -16.07 0.88 18.37
C ALA A 232 -17.54 0.44 18.35
N GLU A 233 -18.25 0.74 19.41
CA GLU A 233 -19.68 0.51 19.54
C GLU A 233 -20.37 1.86 19.76
N GLY A 234 -21.52 2.08 19.16
CA GLY A 234 -22.22 3.35 19.30
C GLY A 234 -23.72 3.23 19.10
N THR A 235 -24.43 4.21 19.64
CA THR A 235 -25.88 4.32 19.49
C THR A 235 -26.21 5.67 18.87
N ILE A 236 -27.08 5.70 17.86
CA ILE A 236 -27.48 6.94 17.19
C ILE A 236 -28.97 6.90 16.82
N GLU A 237 -29.69 7.97 17.14
CA GLU A 237 -31.05 8.20 16.63
C GLU A 237 -31.05 9.39 15.67
N ARG A 238 -30.47 10.52 16.07
CA ARG A 238 -30.31 11.74 15.27
C ARG A 238 -28.89 12.28 15.40
N GLY A 239 -28.49 13.13 14.46
CA GLY A 239 -27.17 13.76 14.45
C GLY A 239 -26.18 13.00 13.58
N VAL A 240 -24.90 13.18 13.87
CA VAL A 240 -23.81 12.63 13.05
C VAL A 240 -22.67 12.17 13.96
N HIS A 241 -22.28 10.91 13.85
CA HIS A 241 -21.03 10.41 14.41
C HIS A 241 -19.96 10.41 13.33
N ARG A 242 -18.72 10.75 13.71
CA ARG A 242 -17.54 10.70 12.87
C ARG A 242 -16.42 9.98 13.60
N LEU A 243 -15.92 8.92 12.99
CA LEU A 243 -14.80 8.14 13.49
C LEU A 243 -13.65 8.25 12.50
N ARG A 244 -12.45 8.45 13.01
CA ARG A 244 -11.23 8.28 12.23
C ARG A 244 -10.80 6.83 12.37
N LEU A 245 -10.66 6.16 11.24
CA LEU A 245 -10.10 4.83 11.13
C LEU A 245 -8.65 4.98 10.67
N HIS A 246 -7.72 4.35 11.38
CA HIS A 246 -6.38 4.10 10.88
C HIS A 246 -6.38 2.71 10.24
N GLY A 247 -5.87 2.63 9.01
CA GLY A 247 -6.05 1.51 8.10
C GLY A 247 -7.43 1.46 7.45
N LYS A 248 -7.89 0.24 7.16
CA LYS A 248 -9.13 -0.05 6.43
C LYS A 248 -10.32 -0.26 7.37
N LEU A 249 -11.50 0.08 6.87
CA LEU A 249 -12.76 -0.37 7.48
C LEU A 249 -12.95 -1.87 7.21
N ASP A 250 -12.92 -2.68 8.26
CA ASP A 250 -13.16 -4.12 8.16
C ASP A 250 -14.65 -4.42 8.06
N ASP A 251 -15.44 -3.86 8.98
CA ASP A 251 -16.88 -4.08 9.03
C ASP A 251 -17.64 -2.94 9.75
N VAL A 252 -18.90 -2.73 9.35
CA VAL A 252 -19.88 -1.92 10.07
C VAL A 252 -21.18 -2.68 10.10
N THR A 253 -21.59 -3.12 11.28
CA THR A 253 -22.81 -3.89 11.49
C THR A 253 -23.78 -3.09 12.37
N PHE A 254 -25.06 -3.08 11.99
CA PHE A 254 -26.14 -2.59 12.85
C PHE A 254 -26.73 -3.77 13.64
N LEU A 255 -26.63 -3.71 14.97
CA LEU A 255 -27.22 -4.70 15.88
C LEU A 255 -28.72 -4.44 16.07
N GLU A 256 -29.13 -3.19 15.96
CA GLU A 256 -30.51 -2.74 15.99
C GLU A 256 -30.68 -1.53 15.04
N GLY A 257 -31.83 -1.44 14.38
CA GLY A 257 -32.16 -0.32 13.50
C GLY A 257 -31.29 -0.31 12.24
N GLY A 258 -30.96 0.89 11.78
CA GLY A 258 -30.19 1.06 10.55
C GLY A 258 -30.23 2.49 10.07
N THR A 259 -29.07 2.99 9.66
CA THR A 259 -28.96 4.34 9.11
C THR A 259 -27.90 4.46 8.03
N GLN A 260 -27.75 5.67 7.48
CA GLN A 260 -26.80 5.92 6.41
C GLN A 260 -25.39 6.01 6.97
N VAL A 261 -24.47 5.29 6.33
CA VAL A 261 -23.05 5.29 6.64
C VAL A 261 -22.28 5.74 5.40
N TYR A 262 -21.26 6.56 5.61
CA TYR A 262 -20.36 7.06 4.58
C TYR A 262 -18.93 6.78 5.00
N LEU A 263 -18.12 6.26 4.08
CA LEU A 263 -16.67 6.15 4.22
C LEU A 263 -16.06 7.26 3.36
N ASP A 264 -15.42 8.21 4.03
CA ASP A 264 -15.03 9.52 3.50
C ASP A 264 -16.21 10.26 2.84
N THR A 265 -16.36 10.09 1.53
CA THR A 265 -17.44 10.70 0.73
C THR A 265 -18.34 9.65 0.07
N ARG A 266 -17.96 8.37 0.13
CA ARG A 266 -18.69 7.27 -0.48
C ARG A 266 -19.73 6.72 0.49
N ARG A 267 -21.00 6.74 0.10
CA ARG A 267 -22.05 6.05 0.85
C ARG A 267 -21.81 4.54 0.82
N LEU A 268 -21.85 3.90 1.98
CA LEU A 268 -21.86 2.45 2.11
C LEU A 268 -23.30 1.96 1.98
N ASP A 269 -23.49 0.95 1.14
CA ASP A 269 -24.76 0.24 1.04
C ASP A 269 -24.69 -0.96 1.98
N LEU A 270 -25.35 -0.84 3.12
CA LEU A 270 -25.44 -1.87 4.15
C LEU A 270 -26.82 -2.50 4.04
N SER A 271 -27.09 -3.13 2.88
CA SER A 271 -28.25 -3.98 2.70
C SER A 271 -27.92 -5.37 3.24
N GLU A 272 -28.70 -5.83 4.22
CA GLU A 272 -28.66 -7.22 4.72
C GLU A 272 -28.93 -8.27 3.64
#